data_AF-A0AA42ZGI2-F1
#
_entry.id   AF-A0AA42ZGI2-F1
#
_cell.length_a   1.000
_cell.length_b   1.000
_cell.length_c   1.000
_cell.angle_alpha   90.00
_cell.angle_beta   90.00
_cell.angle_gamma   90.00
#
_symmetry.space_group_name_H-M   'P 1'
#
loop_
_entity.id
_entity.type
_entity.pdbx_description
1 polymer ?
#
loop_
_entity_poly.entity_id
_entity_poly.type
_entity_poly.pdbx_seq_one_letter_code
_entity_poly.pdbx_strand_id
1 'polypeptide(L)'
;MEKHSYHFRSIVILFISSLLLFGCSKDDGTLNGTPDLDIKFDITIVPESAGTVQTSAVYSGFGIFGIELTAIPSDGFSFSHWEGTASFGCRGSSMNPCTYGVNSLYHGSTYTAKATAVFEEIEE
;
A
#
# COMPACT_ATOMS: atom_id res chain seq x y z
N MET A 1 45.73 -46.64 -34.30
CA MET A 1 45.95 -45.21 -34.60
C MET A 1 44.85 -44.42 -33.91
N GLU A 2 45.20 -43.87 -32.76
CA GLU A 2 44.35 -42.97 -31.97
C GLU A 2 44.13 -41.67 -32.74
N LYS A 3 42.87 -41.31 -33.00
CA LYS A 3 42.52 -39.93 -33.32
C LYS A 3 41.71 -39.39 -32.15
N HIS A 4 42.45 -38.70 -31.30
CA HIS A 4 42.04 -37.73 -30.30
C HIS A 4 40.69 -37.08 -30.58
N SER A 5 39.98 -36.79 -29.47
CA SER A 5 39.53 -35.45 -29.07
C SER A 5 39.00 -34.60 -30.23
N TYR A 6 37.74 -34.17 -30.29
CA TYR A 6 37.35 -32.88 -29.72
C TYR A 6 35.80 -32.69 -29.70
N HIS A 7 34.99 -33.73 -29.89
CA HIS A 7 33.54 -33.51 -30.04
C HIS A 7 32.71 -33.61 -28.76
N PHE A 8 33.25 -34.17 -27.68
CA PHE A 8 32.47 -34.37 -26.45
C PHE A 8 32.47 -33.15 -25.49
N ARG A 9 33.41 -32.21 -25.67
CA ARG A 9 33.53 -31.02 -24.80
C ARG A 9 32.88 -29.76 -25.39
N SER A 10 32.60 -29.72 -26.69
CA SER A 10 31.98 -28.54 -27.34
C SER A 10 30.45 -28.54 -27.34
N ILE A 11 29.79 -29.69 -27.23
CA ILE A 11 28.31 -29.76 -27.19
C ILE A 11 27.77 -29.43 -25.80
N VAL A 12 28.50 -29.76 -24.73
CA VAL A 12 28.09 -29.49 -23.35
C VAL A 12 28.10 -27.97 -23.04
N ILE A 13 28.99 -27.20 -23.67
CA ILE A 13 29.06 -25.75 -23.48
C ILE A 13 27.92 -25.02 -24.22
N LEU A 14 27.46 -25.55 -25.36
CA LEU A 14 26.35 -24.95 -26.13
C LEU A 14 24.97 -25.20 -25.50
N PHE A 15 24.80 -26.26 -24.70
CA PHE A 15 23.54 -26.51 -23.97
C PHE A 15 23.47 -25.76 -22.63
N ILE A 16 24.60 -25.56 -21.94
CA ILE A 16 24.63 -24.78 -20.69
C ILE A 16 24.43 -23.28 -20.97
N SER A 17 24.85 -22.80 -22.15
CA SER A 17 24.67 -21.39 -22.54
C SER A 17 23.22 -21.01 -22.92
N SER A 18 22.35 -21.99 -23.20
CA SER A 18 20.93 -21.74 -23.52
C SER A 18 20.02 -21.71 -22.28
N LEU A 19 20.51 -22.09 -21.10
CA LEU A 19 19.73 -22.07 -19.85
C LEU A 19 19.86 -20.76 -19.05
N LEU A 20 20.68 -19.80 -19.47
CA LEU A 20 20.84 -18.50 -18.79
C LEU A 20 20.05 -17.35 -19.43
N LEU A 21 19.14 -17.63 -20.36
CA LEU A 21 18.22 -16.62 -20.92
C LEU A 21 16.78 -16.70 -20.37
N PHE A 22 16.53 -17.53 -19.36
CA PHE A 22 15.42 -17.28 -18.42
C PHE A 22 15.92 -16.38 -17.29
N GLY A 23 16.58 -15.28 -17.66
CA GLY A 23 16.60 -14.11 -16.79
C GLY A 23 15.14 -13.67 -16.69
N CYS A 24 14.55 -13.92 -15.53
CA CYS A 24 13.19 -13.51 -15.19
C CYS A 24 13.00 -12.09 -15.74
N SER A 25 12.08 -11.94 -16.70
CA SER A 25 11.45 -10.65 -16.92
C SER A 25 11.14 -10.16 -15.52
N LYS A 26 11.78 -9.08 -15.09
CA LYS A 26 11.17 -8.31 -14.03
C LYS A 26 9.89 -7.87 -14.70
N ASP A 27 8.83 -8.60 -14.41
CA ASP A 27 7.52 -8.02 -14.30
C ASP A 27 7.74 -6.94 -13.24
N ASP A 28 8.20 -5.76 -13.67
CA ASP A 28 7.82 -4.58 -12.95
C ASP A 28 6.30 -4.66 -12.99
N GLY A 29 5.66 -4.77 -11.83
CA GLY A 29 4.20 -4.95 -11.74
C GLY A 29 3.42 -3.75 -12.29
N THR A 30 3.93 -3.05 -13.29
CA THR A 30 3.28 -2.04 -14.10
C THR A 30 2.22 -2.74 -14.95
N LEU A 31 1.14 -3.10 -14.27
CA LEU A 31 -0.17 -3.16 -14.89
C LEU A 31 -0.34 -1.83 -15.62
N ASN A 32 -0.44 -1.87 -16.95
CA ASN A 32 -0.96 -0.75 -17.73
C ASN A 32 -2.35 -0.41 -17.15
N GLY A 33 -2.43 0.54 -16.22
CA GLY A 33 -3.67 1.02 -15.63
C GLY A 33 -3.68 1.44 -14.15
N THR A 34 -2.62 1.27 -13.35
CA THR A 34 -2.63 1.79 -11.97
C THR A 34 -2.04 3.20 -11.92
N PRO A 35 -2.81 4.25 -11.55
CA PRO A 35 -2.21 5.55 -11.28
C PRO A 35 -1.26 5.41 -10.09
N ASP A 36 0.02 5.68 -10.33
CA ASP A 36 1.04 5.79 -9.30
C ASP A 36 0.68 6.96 -8.37
N LEU A 37 0.04 6.63 -7.25
CA LEU A 37 -0.46 7.56 -6.27
C LEU A 37 0.19 7.23 -4.92
N ASP A 38 1.20 8.01 -4.55
CA ASP A 38 1.93 7.88 -3.29
C ASP A 38 1.29 8.77 -2.22
N ILE A 39 0.43 8.19 -1.38
CA ILE A 39 -0.19 8.88 -0.24
C ILE A 39 0.40 8.35 1.06
N LYS A 40 0.89 9.28 1.88
CA LYS A 40 1.38 8.99 3.24
C LYS A 40 0.42 9.60 4.26
N PHE A 41 0.02 8.80 5.23
CA PHE A 41 -0.75 9.28 6.38
C PHE A 41 0.18 9.51 7.57
N ASP A 42 0.13 10.74 8.08
CA ASP A 42 0.65 11.11 9.39
C ASP A 42 -0.51 10.97 10.39
N ILE A 43 -0.54 9.82 11.08
CA ILE A 43 -1.62 9.42 11.98
C ILE A 43 -1.24 9.77 13.41
N THR A 44 -2.12 10.50 14.09
CA THR A 44 -2.03 10.76 15.54
C THR A 44 -3.16 10.03 16.26
N ILE A 45 -2.85 9.39 17.39
CA ILE A 45 -3.83 8.73 18.26
C ILE A 45 -3.97 9.55 19.54
N VAL A 46 -5.20 9.88 19.94
CA VAL A 46 -5.47 10.67 21.15
C VAL A 46 -6.57 9.99 21.97
N PRO A 47 -6.35 9.69 23.27
CA PRO A 47 -5.05 9.72 23.96
C PRO A 47 -4.08 8.68 23.39
N GLU A 48 -2.79 8.83 23.70
CA GLU A 48 -1.77 7.88 23.22
C GLU A 48 -2.11 6.45 23.68
N SER A 49 -1.96 5.47 22.79
CA SER A 49 -2.29 4.05 23.02
C SER A 49 -3.79 3.71 23.20
N ALA A 50 -4.71 4.67 23.06
CA ALA A 50 -6.15 4.42 23.14
C ALA A 50 -6.72 3.57 21.98
N GLY A 51 -5.90 3.32 20.96
CA GLY A 51 -6.25 2.46 19.85
C GLY A 51 -5.18 2.46 18.79
N THR A 52 -5.55 1.93 17.63
CA THR A 52 -4.74 1.96 16.40
C THR A 52 -5.59 2.41 15.21
N VAL A 53 -4.95 2.75 14.11
CA VAL A 53 -5.65 3.04 12.84
C VAL A 53 -5.10 2.12 11.77
N GLN A 54 -5.99 1.46 11.05
CA GLN A 54 -5.69 0.70 9.85
C GLN A 54 -6.08 1.50 8.61
N THR A 55 -5.29 1.35 7.54
CA THR A 55 -5.55 1.98 6.25
C THR A 55 -5.71 0.94 5.16
N SER A 56 -6.73 1.07 4.31
CA SER A 56 -6.92 0.19 3.15
C SER A 56 -7.31 0.99 1.91
N ALA A 57 -6.91 0.52 0.72
CA ALA A 57 -7.28 1.18 -0.53
C ALA A 57 -8.70 0.77 -0.96
N VAL A 58 -9.51 1.76 -1.31
CA VAL A 58 -10.85 1.58 -1.89
C VAL A 58 -10.73 1.76 -3.39
N TYR A 59 -11.20 0.78 -4.17
CA TYR A 59 -11.12 0.77 -5.63
C TYR A 59 -12.48 1.02 -6.28
N SER A 60 -12.45 1.62 -7.45
CA SER A 60 -13.57 1.76 -8.38
C SER A 60 -13.18 1.22 -9.75
N GLY A 61 -14.12 1.23 -10.71
CA GLY A 61 -13.83 0.83 -12.10
C GLY A 61 -12.75 1.67 -12.81
N PHE A 62 -12.30 2.78 -12.21
CA PHE A 62 -11.29 3.68 -12.75
C PHE A 62 -9.99 3.71 -11.91
N GLY A 63 -9.81 2.78 -10.98
CA GLY A 63 -8.65 2.72 -10.08
C GLY A 63 -8.98 3.13 -8.65
N ILE A 64 -7.99 3.62 -7.90
CA ILE A 64 -8.16 3.97 -6.48
C ILE A 64 -9.15 5.14 -6.37
N PHE A 65 -10.23 4.91 -5.62
CA PHE A 65 -11.27 5.88 -5.32
C PHE A 65 -10.98 6.64 -4.03
N GLY A 66 -10.43 5.94 -3.04
CA GLY A 66 -10.10 6.51 -1.75
C GLY A 66 -9.22 5.60 -0.90
N ILE A 67 -8.86 6.09 0.28
CA ILE A 67 -8.22 5.31 1.33
C ILE A 67 -9.19 5.25 2.51
N GLU A 68 -9.57 4.05 2.92
CA GLU A 68 -10.37 3.84 4.12
C GLU A 68 -9.47 3.86 5.36
N LEU A 69 -9.89 4.63 6.36
CA LEU A 69 -9.29 4.72 7.69
C LEU A 69 -10.23 4.06 8.69
N THR A 70 -9.72 3.07 9.42
CA THR A 70 -10.48 2.34 10.42
C THR A 70 -9.79 2.51 11.77
N ALA A 71 -10.47 3.16 12.72
CA ALA A 71 -10.01 3.27 14.09
C ALA A 71 -10.38 2.00 14.86
N ILE A 72 -9.42 1.41 15.56
CA ILE A 72 -9.60 0.20 16.36
C ILE A 72 -9.30 0.58 17.81
N PRO A 73 -10.33 0.77 18.66
CA PRO A 73 -10.12 1.10 20.07
C PRO A 73 -9.40 -0.01 20.81
N SER A 74 -8.55 0.37 21.76
CA SER A 74 -8.04 -0.52 22.80
C SER A 74 -9.12 -0.75 23.86
N ASP A 75 -8.92 -1.76 24.72
CA ASP A 75 -9.83 -2.03 25.84
C ASP A 75 -9.99 -0.79 26.73
N GLY A 76 -11.24 -0.51 27.16
CA GLY A 76 -11.58 0.66 27.97
C GLY A 76 -11.76 1.96 27.18
N PHE A 77 -11.63 1.93 25.85
CA PHE A 77 -11.83 3.10 24.99
C PHE A 77 -12.91 2.86 23.92
N SER A 78 -13.53 3.95 23.48
CA SER A 78 -14.40 3.99 22.31
C SER A 78 -13.90 5.05 21.32
N PHE A 79 -14.03 4.78 20.02
CA PHE A 79 -13.72 5.78 19.01
C PHE A 79 -14.79 6.87 19.05
N SER A 80 -14.36 8.13 19.17
CA SER A 80 -15.24 9.29 19.19
C SER A 80 -15.37 9.88 17.78
N HIS A 81 -14.26 10.38 17.23
CA HIS A 81 -14.25 11.01 15.91
C HIS A 81 -12.85 11.18 15.34
N TRP A 82 -12.81 11.53 14.07
CA TRP A 82 -11.60 11.90 13.34
C TRP A 82 -11.39 13.42 13.39
N GLU A 83 -10.18 13.88 13.68
CA GLU A 83 -9.74 15.27 13.55
C GLU A 83 -8.61 15.41 12.50
N GLY A 84 -8.12 16.64 12.29
CA GLY A 84 -7.01 16.95 11.40
C GLY A 84 -7.42 17.47 10.02
N THR A 85 -6.44 17.65 9.13
CA THR A 85 -6.64 18.19 7.77
C THR A 85 -6.81 17.11 6.72
N ALA A 86 -7.47 16.00 7.07
CA ALA A 86 -7.88 15.00 6.09
C ALA A 86 -8.91 15.63 5.14
N SER A 87 -8.40 16.39 4.17
CA SER A 87 -9.17 16.93 3.05
C SER A 87 -9.92 15.78 2.42
N PHE A 88 -11.23 15.96 2.15
CA PHE A 88 -12.07 14.96 1.49
C PHE A 88 -12.48 13.74 2.33
N GLY A 89 -13.01 13.96 3.54
CA GLY A 89 -14.05 13.06 4.08
C GLY A 89 -14.02 12.82 5.58
N CYS A 90 -12.83 12.71 6.17
CA CYS A 90 -12.73 12.25 7.56
C CYS A 90 -12.71 13.35 8.59
N ARG A 91 -12.33 14.59 8.25
CA ARG A 91 -12.27 15.67 9.23
C ARG A 91 -13.62 15.90 9.94
N GLY A 92 -13.64 15.72 11.26
CA GLY A 92 -14.82 15.87 12.13
C GLY A 92 -15.81 14.72 12.04
N SER A 93 -15.50 13.64 11.31
CA SER A 93 -16.42 12.52 11.13
C SER A 93 -16.39 11.59 12.33
N SER A 94 -17.56 11.20 12.84
CA SER A 94 -17.72 10.11 13.81
C SER A 94 -17.89 8.74 13.13
N MET A 95 -17.84 8.68 11.78
CA MET A 95 -17.95 7.42 11.05
C MET A 95 -16.66 6.62 11.20
N ASN A 96 -16.82 5.34 11.53
CA ASN A 96 -15.73 4.38 11.60
C ASN A 96 -16.19 3.06 10.98
N PRO A 97 -15.65 2.66 9.80
CA PRO A 97 -14.57 3.32 9.08
C PRO A 97 -14.97 4.65 8.40
N CYS A 98 -13.97 5.44 7.99
CA CYS A 98 -14.13 6.64 7.17
C CYS A 98 -13.29 6.57 5.89
N THR A 99 -13.79 7.10 4.76
CA THR A 99 -13.03 7.14 3.49
C THR A 99 -12.45 8.53 3.20
N TYR A 100 -11.13 8.59 2.99
CA TYR A 100 -10.41 9.72 2.41
C TYR A 100 -10.46 9.65 0.88
N GLY A 101 -11.18 10.57 0.24
CA GLY A 101 -11.30 10.62 -1.21
C GLY A 101 -10.01 11.08 -1.89
N VAL A 102 -9.58 10.36 -2.93
CA VAL A 102 -8.34 10.68 -3.67
C VAL A 102 -8.59 11.18 -5.09
N ASN A 103 -9.85 11.37 -5.46
CA ASN A 103 -10.32 11.74 -6.80
C ASN A 103 -9.78 13.10 -7.32
N SER A 104 -9.23 13.94 -6.46
CA SER A 104 -8.64 15.24 -6.83
C SER A 104 -7.12 15.27 -6.73
N LEU A 105 -6.47 14.11 -6.57
CA LEU A 105 -5.02 14.00 -6.47
C LEU A 105 -4.42 13.74 -7.86
N TYR A 106 -3.34 14.45 -8.18
CA TYR A 106 -2.62 14.31 -9.44
C TYR A 106 -1.70 13.09 -9.38
N HIS A 107 -1.69 12.30 -10.46
CA HIS A 107 -0.80 11.15 -10.57
C HIS A 107 0.68 11.56 -10.51
N GLY A 108 1.53 10.72 -9.92
CA GLY A 108 2.96 10.97 -9.78
C GLY A 108 3.33 12.07 -8.77
N SER A 109 2.36 12.54 -7.98
CA SER A 109 2.60 13.46 -6.86
C SER A 109 2.55 12.70 -5.54
N THR A 110 3.46 13.03 -4.62
CA THR A 110 3.38 12.55 -3.22
C THR A 110 2.48 13.46 -2.41
N TYR A 111 1.52 12.87 -1.70
CA TYR A 111 0.63 13.58 -0.79
C TYR A 111 0.87 13.13 0.65
N THR A 112 0.89 14.09 1.57
CA THR A 112 0.88 13.81 3.01
C THR A 112 -0.44 14.28 3.60
N ALA A 113 -1.23 13.34 4.09
CA ALA A 113 -2.48 13.60 4.78
C ALA A 113 -2.26 13.48 6.30
N LYS A 114 -2.88 14.37 7.07
CA LYS A 114 -2.89 14.30 8.54
C LYS A 114 -4.26 13.81 9.00
N ALA A 115 -4.27 12.79 9.85
CA ALA A 115 -5.47 12.28 10.48
C ALA A 115 -5.22 12.07 11.97
N THR A 116 -6.15 12.51 12.80
CA THR A 116 -6.11 12.26 14.24
C THR A 116 -7.31 11.41 14.60
N ALA A 117 -7.09 10.23 15.18
CA ALA A 117 -8.18 9.42 15.73
C ALA A 117 -8.33 9.77 17.21
N VAL A 118 -9.50 10.31 17.57
CA VAL A 118 -9.84 10.66 18.95
C VAL A 118 -10.67 9.54 19.55
N PHE A 119 -10.25 9.07 20.71
CA PHE A 119 -10.91 8.04 21.51
C PHE A 119 -11.28 8.63 22.88
N GLU A 120 -12.33 8.10 23.47
CA GLU A 120 -12.83 8.46 24.79
C GLU A 120 -12.82 7.22 25.69
N GLU A 121 -12.44 7.40 26.95
CA GLU A 121 -12.55 6.34 27.97
C GLU A 121 -14.03 5.97 28.17
N ILE A 122 -14.29 4.68 28.31
CA ILE A 122 -15.63 4.18 28.64
C ILE A 122 -15.74 4.22 30.16
N GLU A 123 -16.60 5.09 30.69
CA GLU A 123 -16.94 5.05 32.12
C GLU A 123 -17.72 3.75 32.41
N GLU A 124 -17.18 2.92 33.32
CA GLU A 124 -17.78 1.67 33.80
C GLU A 124 -18.98 1.89 34.74
#